data_AF-A0A0B2VAD5-F1
#
_entry.id   AF-A0A0B2VAD5-F1
#
_cell.length_a   1.000
_cell.length_b   1.000
_cell.length_c   1.000
_cell.angle_alpha   90.00
_cell.angle_beta   90.00
_cell.angle_gamma   90.00
#
_symmetry.space_group_name_H-M   'P 1'
#
loop_
_entity.id
_entity.type
_entity.pdbx_description
1 polymer ?
#
loop_
_entity_poly.entity_id
_entity_poly.type
_entity_poly.pdbx_seq_one_letter_code
_entity_poly.pdbx_strand_id
1 'polypeptide(L)'
;MQRTPCSIFGSLAKRFLGATSRLSKASDSCTPRSLSTKRYLSLASKLGSGTMASQQDCSMKLDAKLSLKVPPLEELSSILDPALRKNFGQISIDIVDCPNLREAPFSMTGAGIGNGLRIAEVGGIPNLYPRGGKKIFNLKKVCETCEMPHAFVFGPGAGPFEAVGHSSELVANANFIEHEYKVANKVSWVVPSGKGYTMSTIDSSDFEITANLAISDGCPGRKVLRIRAAKRNGEMNYPEAIQKALGAHYGDTLVSLAGLFVLQKGKVRMHVLPDYPESPRKADEKKDDWLQYMRYFEMDAPIVFASVVHSNDVGGYKLRVEHTHGYSEHGDSGHYHIDTTPNTVEYEGYFSPANIVYRIDMV
;
A
#
# COMPACT_ATOMS: atom_id res chain seq x y z
N MET A 1 50.95 27.05 -19.42
CA MET A 1 52.29 27.58 -19.05
C MET A 1 52.22 27.92 -17.57
N GLN A 2 53.05 27.50 -16.62
CA GLN A 2 54.30 26.73 -16.54
C GLN A 2 54.34 26.14 -15.10
N ARG A 3 54.64 24.85 -14.97
CA ARG A 3 55.81 24.25 -14.28
C ARG A 3 55.67 23.95 -12.76
N THR A 4 55.69 22.65 -12.51
CA THR A 4 56.26 21.89 -11.37
C THR A 4 57.72 22.27 -11.05
N PRO A 5 58.25 21.93 -9.85
CA PRO A 5 58.95 20.64 -9.62
C PRO A 5 58.57 19.98 -8.26
N CYS A 6 58.44 18.66 -8.09
CA CYS A 6 59.46 17.59 -8.00
C CYS A 6 60.66 17.96 -7.07
N SER A 7 61.12 17.16 -6.09
CA SER A 7 61.09 15.70 -5.92
C SER A 7 61.94 15.27 -4.69
N ILE A 8 61.88 13.95 -4.36
CA ILE A 8 62.93 13.06 -3.78
C ILE A 8 62.99 12.92 -2.24
N PHE A 9 63.16 11.77 -1.55
CA PHE A 9 63.30 10.28 -1.69
C PHE A 9 63.15 9.74 -0.22
N GLY A 10 62.96 8.47 0.17
CA GLY A 10 63.06 7.14 -0.44
C GLY A 10 62.62 6.07 0.60
N SER A 11 62.11 4.92 0.13
CA SER A 11 62.80 3.61 0.10
C SER A 11 62.71 2.76 1.39
N LEU A 12 61.95 1.66 1.35
CA LEU A 12 62.53 0.30 1.42
C LEU A 12 61.52 -0.77 0.95
N ALA A 13 61.96 -1.61 0.02
CA ALA A 13 61.30 -2.82 -0.45
C ALA A 13 62.27 -4.01 -0.38
N LYS A 14 61.72 -5.23 -0.26
CA LYS A 14 62.23 -6.59 -0.63
C LYS A 14 61.49 -7.59 0.27
N ARG A 15 61.07 -8.81 -0.09
CA ARG A 15 61.09 -9.75 -1.24
C ARG A 15 60.08 -10.86 -0.82
N PHE A 16 59.39 -11.61 -1.67
CA PHE A 16 59.92 -12.68 -2.52
C PHE A 16 58.81 -13.16 -3.49
N LEU A 17 59.23 -13.50 -4.71
CA LEU A 17 58.47 -14.09 -5.80
C LEU A 17 58.87 -15.56 -5.96
N GLY A 18 57.93 -16.38 -6.45
CA GLY A 18 58.20 -17.39 -7.47
C GLY A 18 57.94 -18.85 -7.07
N ALA A 19 57.00 -19.50 -7.74
CA ALA A 19 57.32 -20.54 -8.74
C ALA A 19 56.04 -21.13 -9.38
N THR A 20 56.04 -21.19 -10.71
CA THR A 20 55.08 -21.88 -11.56
C THR A 20 55.63 -23.24 -12.03
N SER A 21 54.71 -24.07 -12.54
CA SER A 21 54.87 -25.27 -13.39
C SER A 21 54.80 -26.65 -12.71
N ARG A 22 53.80 -27.46 -13.09
CA ARG A 22 53.97 -28.58 -14.06
C ARG A 22 52.66 -29.36 -14.25
N LEU A 23 52.38 -29.64 -15.52
CA LEU A 23 51.48 -30.70 -16.00
C LEU A 23 52.12 -32.08 -15.71
N SER A 24 51.34 -33.03 -15.21
CA SER A 24 51.54 -34.45 -15.50
C SER A 24 50.23 -35.23 -15.37
N LYS A 25 49.92 -35.96 -16.44
CA LYS A 25 48.90 -37.00 -16.54
C LYS A 25 49.10 -38.07 -15.47
N ALA A 26 48.01 -38.51 -14.85
CA ALA A 26 47.87 -39.86 -14.33
C ALA A 26 46.42 -40.30 -14.54
N SER A 27 46.26 -41.23 -15.48
CA SER A 27 45.11 -42.10 -15.64
C SER A 27 45.00 -43.00 -14.42
N ASP A 28 43.83 -43.10 -13.81
CA ASP A 28 43.40 -44.35 -13.20
C ASP A 28 41.87 -44.44 -13.20
N SER A 29 41.42 -45.51 -13.84
CA SER A 29 40.05 -45.96 -13.97
C SER A 29 39.50 -46.43 -12.63
N CYS A 30 38.37 -45.86 -12.19
CA CYS A 30 37.51 -46.54 -11.23
C CYS A 30 36.05 -46.20 -11.52
N THR A 31 35.33 -47.21 -12.02
CA THR A 31 33.89 -47.24 -12.29
C THR A 31 33.05 -46.79 -11.08
N PRO A 32 32.01 -45.96 -11.24
CA PRO A 32 31.02 -45.77 -10.19
C PRO A 32 30.07 -46.98 -10.16
N ARG A 33 30.14 -47.76 -9.09
CA ARG A 33 29.05 -48.68 -8.71
C ARG A 33 27.80 -47.87 -8.44
N SER A 34 26.67 -48.30 -9.03
CA SER A 34 25.34 -47.79 -8.77
C SER A 34 25.00 -47.86 -7.27
N LEU A 35 24.97 -46.71 -6.60
CA LEU A 35 24.42 -46.59 -5.25
C LEU A 35 22.93 -46.28 -5.36
N SER A 36 22.13 -47.21 -4.84
CA SER A 36 20.68 -47.21 -4.92
C SER A 36 20.04 -45.94 -4.32
N THR A 37 19.08 -45.40 -5.06
CA THR A 37 18.25 -44.21 -4.78
C THR A 37 17.25 -44.38 -3.63
N LYS A 38 17.51 -45.26 -2.64
CA LYS A 38 16.52 -45.64 -1.61
C LYS A 38 16.76 -45.10 -0.20
N ARG A 39 17.71 -44.17 0.03
CA ARG A 39 17.98 -43.61 1.38
C ARG A 39 17.72 -42.12 1.59
N TYR A 40 17.26 -41.38 0.59
CA TYR A 40 16.79 -39.99 0.77
C TYR A 40 15.26 -39.84 0.89
N LEU A 41 14.50 -40.93 0.76
CA LEU A 41 13.03 -40.92 0.88
C LEU A 41 12.50 -41.22 2.30
N SER A 42 13.37 -41.25 3.32
CA SER A 42 12.98 -41.64 4.69
C SER A 42 13.11 -40.54 5.74
N LEU A 43 13.57 -39.33 5.39
CA LEU A 43 13.55 -38.16 6.28
C LEU A 43 12.50 -37.10 5.89
N ALA A 44 11.79 -37.30 4.77
CA ALA A 44 10.70 -36.43 4.34
C ALA A 44 9.31 -36.82 4.90
N SER A 45 9.24 -37.83 5.79
CA SER A 45 7.96 -38.34 6.33
C SER A 45 7.73 -38.06 7.83
N LYS A 46 8.50 -37.14 8.43
CA LYS A 46 8.32 -36.72 9.84
C LYS A 46 8.40 -35.20 10.07
N LEU A 47 8.02 -34.41 9.07
CA LEU A 47 7.55 -33.04 9.28
C LEU A 47 6.06 -33.07 8.97
N GLY A 48 5.26 -32.77 9.99
CA GLY A 48 3.83 -33.00 10.00
C GLY A 48 3.13 -32.40 8.80
N SER A 49 2.14 -33.14 8.30
CA SER A 49 1.03 -32.60 7.53
C SER A 49 0.30 -31.56 8.38
N GLY A 50 0.82 -30.34 8.44
CA GLY A 50 -0.02 -29.18 8.70
C GLY A 50 -1.03 -29.14 7.58
N THR A 51 -2.31 -29.37 7.88
CA THR A 51 -3.40 -29.04 6.97
C THR A 51 -3.19 -27.59 6.54
N MET A 52 -2.78 -27.34 5.29
CA MET A 52 -2.87 -25.99 4.73
C MET A 52 -4.31 -25.55 4.92
N ALA A 53 -4.53 -24.46 5.66
CA ALA A 53 -5.85 -23.89 5.81
C ALA A 53 -6.41 -23.66 4.40
N SER A 54 -7.62 -24.14 4.11
CA SER A 54 -8.23 -23.94 2.80
C SER A 54 -8.33 -22.43 2.53
N GLN A 55 -7.78 -21.99 1.40
CA GLN A 55 -7.93 -20.62 0.94
C GLN A 55 -9.18 -20.51 0.08
N GLN A 56 -9.96 -19.46 0.30
CA GLN A 56 -11.16 -19.14 -0.46
C GLN A 56 -10.97 -17.80 -1.16
N ASP A 57 -11.03 -17.81 -2.50
CA ASP A 57 -11.08 -16.57 -3.28
C ASP A 57 -12.48 -15.96 -3.21
N CYS A 58 -12.57 -14.75 -2.65
CA CYS A 58 -13.81 -14.02 -2.47
C CYS A 58 -13.90 -12.77 -3.37
N SER A 59 -13.00 -12.60 -4.34
CA SER A 59 -12.90 -11.39 -5.19
C SER A 59 -14.18 -11.05 -5.94
N MET A 60 -14.98 -12.06 -6.27
CA MET A 60 -16.21 -11.93 -7.06
C MET A 60 -17.49 -12.01 -6.22
N LYS A 61 -17.38 -12.06 -4.90
CA LYS A 61 -18.53 -12.12 -4.00
C LYS A 61 -19.10 -10.71 -3.78
N LEU A 62 -19.82 -10.20 -4.77
CA LEU A 62 -20.48 -8.89 -4.68
C LEU A 62 -21.71 -8.96 -3.77
N ASP A 63 -21.69 -8.21 -2.66
CA ASP A 63 -22.82 -8.12 -1.73
C ASP A 63 -23.71 -6.89 -2.00
N ALA A 64 -23.12 -5.77 -2.45
CA ALA A 64 -23.87 -4.58 -2.82
C ALA A 64 -23.17 -3.72 -3.87
N LYS A 65 -23.98 -3.01 -4.68
CA LYS A 65 -23.55 -1.98 -5.63
C LYS A 65 -24.31 -0.69 -5.33
N LEU A 66 -23.59 0.37 -5.00
CA LEU A 66 -24.14 1.63 -4.50
C LEU A 66 -23.84 2.74 -5.49
N SER A 67 -24.86 3.26 -6.15
CA SER A 67 -24.74 4.49 -6.95
C SER A 67 -24.63 5.69 -6.02
N LEU A 68 -23.61 6.52 -6.21
CA LEU A 68 -23.32 7.65 -5.34
C LEU A 68 -23.87 8.97 -5.89
N LYS A 69 -24.08 9.94 -5.00
CA LYS A 69 -24.11 11.34 -5.43
C LYS A 69 -22.70 11.70 -5.87
N VAL A 70 -22.58 12.29 -7.06
CA VAL A 70 -21.32 12.78 -7.63
C VAL A 70 -21.43 14.30 -7.75
N PRO A 71 -21.04 15.05 -6.71
CA PRO A 71 -21.10 16.51 -6.77
C PRO A 71 -20.09 17.06 -7.79
N PRO A 72 -20.38 18.19 -8.44
CA PRO A 72 -19.39 18.91 -9.25
C PRO A 72 -18.14 19.25 -8.43
N LEU A 73 -16.98 19.34 -9.08
CA LEU A 73 -15.73 19.66 -8.39
C LEU A 73 -15.78 21.07 -7.77
N GLU A 74 -16.51 22.00 -8.39
CA GLU A 74 -16.74 23.35 -7.89
C GLU A 74 -17.51 23.33 -6.56
N GLU A 75 -18.54 22.47 -6.45
CA GLU A 75 -19.29 22.27 -5.22
C GLU A 75 -18.38 21.71 -4.13
N LEU A 76 -17.64 20.63 -4.43
CA LEU A 76 -16.69 20.03 -3.50
C LEU A 76 -15.63 21.04 -3.04
N SER A 77 -15.05 21.81 -3.96
CA SER A 77 -14.09 22.86 -3.63
C SER A 77 -14.68 23.90 -2.68
N SER A 78 -15.92 24.34 -2.94
CA SER A 78 -16.60 25.37 -2.13
C SER A 78 -16.89 24.92 -0.70
N ILE A 79 -17.14 23.62 -0.47
CA ILE A 79 -17.41 23.08 0.87
C ILE A 79 -16.14 22.69 1.62
N LEU A 80 -15.11 22.23 0.89
CA LEU A 80 -13.85 21.76 1.49
C LEU A 80 -13.00 22.93 1.98
N ASP A 81 -12.90 24.03 1.21
CA ASP A 81 -12.04 25.16 1.58
C ASP A 81 -12.37 25.74 2.98
N PRO A 82 -13.62 26.16 3.29
CA PRO A 82 -13.94 26.68 4.61
C PRO A 82 -13.86 25.62 5.72
N ALA A 83 -14.05 24.33 5.40
CA ALA A 83 -13.97 23.26 6.39
C ALA A 83 -12.51 22.96 6.77
N LEU A 84 -11.61 22.84 5.79
CA LEU A 84 -10.20 22.56 6.03
C LEU A 84 -9.48 23.75 6.69
N ARG A 85 -9.90 25.00 6.42
CA ARG A 85 -9.37 26.20 7.10
C ARG A 85 -9.56 26.20 8.63
N LYS A 86 -10.46 25.37 9.15
CA LYS A 86 -10.64 25.19 10.60
C LYS A 86 -9.52 24.34 11.23
N ASN A 87 -8.80 23.56 10.42
CA ASN A 87 -7.78 22.63 10.89
C ASN A 87 -6.38 22.90 10.31
N PHE A 88 -6.26 23.76 9.30
CA PHE A 88 -4.99 24.13 8.68
C PHE A 88 -4.89 25.64 8.49
N GLY A 89 -3.72 26.20 8.83
CA GLY A 89 -3.45 27.63 8.70
C GLY A 89 -3.25 28.11 7.27
N GLN A 90 -2.97 27.19 6.34
CA GLN A 90 -2.79 27.50 4.91
C GLN A 90 -3.52 26.45 4.08
N ILE A 91 -4.48 26.91 3.26
CA ILE A 91 -5.29 26.07 2.37
C ILE A 91 -5.38 26.71 0.99
N SER A 92 -5.25 25.86 -0.03
CA SER A 92 -5.57 26.18 -1.42
C SER A 92 -6.22 24.94 -2.04
N ILE A 93 -7.39 25.13 -2.67
CA ILE A 93 -8.10 24.08 -3.38
C ILE A 93 -8.35 24.57 -4.81
N ASP A 94 -7.85 23.81 -5.78
CA ASP A 94 -7.94 24.16 -7.19
C ASP A 94 -8.52 22.99 -7.99
N ILE A 95 -9.18 23.30 -9.10
CA ILE A 95 -9.58 22.30 -10.08
C ILE A 95 -8.53 22.30 -11.19
N VAL A 96 -7.77 21.22 -11.29
CA VAL A 96 -6.62 21.11 -12.21
C VAL A 96 -6.72 19.86 -13.06
N ASP A 97 -5.98 19.80 -14.15
CA ASP A 97 -5.76 18.54 -14.85
C ASP A 97 -4.94 17.61 -13.95
N CYS A 98 -5.36 16.35 -13.85
CA CYS A 98 -4.66 15.32 -13.09
C CYS A 98 -3.21 15.25 -13.59
N PRO A 99 -2.21 15.40 -12.69
CA PRO A 99 -0.82 15.26 -13.08
C PRO A 99 -0.59 13.83 -13.56
N ASN A 100 0.45 13.62 -14.37
CA ASN A 100 0.84 12.27 -14.75
C ASN A 100 1.35 11.53 -13.50
N LEU A 101 0.55 10.60 -12.98
CA LEU A 101 0.84 9.85 -11.76
C LEU A 101 1.97 8.85 -11.92
N ARG A 102 2.45 8.59 -13.13
CA ARG A 102 3.67 7.80 -13.38
C ARG A 102 4.93 8.56 -13.01
N GLU A 103 4.88 9.88 -13.02
CA GLU A 103 6.02 10.72 -12.71
C GLU A 103 6.20 10.88 -11.20
N ALA A 104 7.40 11.32 -10.81
CA ALA A 104 7.67 11.73 -9.45
C ALA A 104 6.70 12.86 -9.01
N PRO A 105 6.28 12.87 -7.73
CA PRO A 105 6.69 11.96 -6.67
C PRO A 105 5.89 10.65 -6.60
N PHE A 106 4.83 10.50 -7.41
CA PHE A 106 3.89 9.40 -7.26
C PHE A 106 4.46 8.05 -7.73
N SER A 107 5.11 8.00 -8.89
CA SER A 107 5.71 6.76 -9.41
C SER A 107 4.70 5.58 -9.47
N MET A 108 3.46 5.87 -9.86
CA MET A 108 2.38 4.89 -10.03
C MET A 108 2.46 4.16 -11.37
N THR A 109 1.71 3.06 -11.50
CA THR A 109 1.60 2.29 -12.76
C THR A 109 0.61 2.95 -13.74
N GLY A 110 -0.46 3.57 -13.23
CA GLY A 110 -1.42 4.35 -14.01
C GLY A 110 -1.01 5.82 -14.17
N ALA A 111 -1.46 6.45 -15.26
CA ALA A 111 -1.12 7.85 -15.58
C ALA A 111 -2.04 8.89 -14.93
N GLY A 112 -3.27 8.54 -14.55
CA GLY A 112 -4.20 9.51 -14.00
C GLY A 112 -5.40 8.88 -13.31
N ILE A 113 -6.11 9.71 -12.54
CA ILE A 113 -7.45 9.40 -12.03
C ILE A 113 -8.44 9.95 -13.05
N GLY A 114 -8.96 9.07 -13.90
CA GLY A 114 -9.92 9.47 -14.91
C GLY A 114 -11.35 9.64 -14.40
N ASN A 115 -12.29 9.69 -15.35
CA ASN A 115 -13.71 9.90 -15.07
C ASN A 115 -14.38 8.59 -14.65
N GLY A 116 -15.53 8.70 -13.97
CA GLY A 116 -16.30 7.50 -13.63
C GLY A 116 -15.61 6.61 -12.60
N LEU A 117 -14.79 7.20 -11.72
CA LEU A 117 -14.06 6.52 -10.67
C LEU A 117 -15.00 5.61 -9.87
N ARG A 118 -14.53 4.40 -9.56
CA ARG A 118 -15.25 3.42 -8.75
C ARG A 118 -14.45 3.11 -7.50
N ILE A 119 -15.14 2.76 -6.43
CA ILE A 119 -14.51 2.27 -5.20
C ILE A 119 -14.93 0.82 -4.98
N ALA A 120 -13.98 -0.05 -4.64
CA ALA A 120 -14.25 -1.36 -4.09
C ALA A 120 -13.96 -1.36 -2.58
N GLU A 121 -14.99 -1.63 -1.78
CA GLU A 121 -14.90 -1.93 -0.36
C GLU A 121 -14.83 -3.45 -0.19
N VAL A 122 -13.63 -3.99 -0.05
CA VAL A 122 -13.39 -5.43 -0.08
C VAL A 122 -13.11 -5.96 1.32
N GLY A 123 -13.80 -7.05 1.71
CA GLY A 123 -13.55 -7.76 2.95
C GLY A 123 -13.80 -6.90 4.19
N GLY A 124 -12.93 -7.00 5.19
CA GLY A 124 -12.99 -6.18 6.40
C GLY A 124 -12.11 -6.76 7.50
N ILE A 125 -11.84 -5.96 8.54
CA ILE A 125 -11.03 -6.38 9.70
C ILE A 125 -11.48 -7.72 10.33
N PRO A 126 -12.78 -8.10 10.36
CA PRO A 126 -13.17 -9.43 10.84
C PRO A 126 -12.50 -10.61 10.12
N ASN A 127 -12.04 -10.44 8.87
CA ASN A 127 -11.32 -11.48 8.11
C ASN A 127 -9.92 -11.79 8.66
N LEU A 128 -9.40 -10.96 9.57
CA LEU A 128 -8.19 -11.25 10.35
C LEU A 128 -8.33 -12.55 11.16
N TYR A 129 -9.56 -12.86 11.59
CA TYR A 129 -9.91 -14.09 12.30
C TYR A 129 -11.08 -14.74 11.56
N PRO A 130 -10.83 -15.34 10.38
CA PRO A 130 -11.89 -15.79 9.52
C PRO A 130 -12.70 -16.91 10.20
N ARG A 131 -14.02 -16.83 10.09
CA ARG A 131 -14.91 -17.96 10.43
C ARG A 131 -14.88 -18.95 9.27
N GLY A 132 -13.87 -19.82 9.24
CA GLY A 132 -13.67 -20.80 8.17
C GLY A 132 -12.28 -20.69 7.54
N GLY A 133 -12.19 -20.93 6.24
CA GLY A 133 -10.95 -20.82 5.47
C GLY A 133 -10.40 -19.39 5.40
N LYS A 134 -9.09 -19.28 5.16
CA LYS A 134 -8.44 -17.98 4.92
C LYS A 134 -9.02 -17.37 3.65
N LYS A 135 -9.43 -16.10 3.70
CA LYS A 135 -9.95 -15.40 2.52
C LYS A 135 -8.83 -14.67 1.80
N ILE A 136 -8.77 -14.89 0.50
CA ILE A 136 -7.87 -14.20 -0.42
C ILE A 136 -8.68 -13.45 -1.46
N PHE A 137 -8.08 -12.39 -1.99
CA PHE A 137 -8.65 -11.55 -3.02
C PHE A 137 -7.60 -11.24 -4.08
N ASN A 138 -8.04 -10.88 -5.28
CA ASN A 138 -7.17 -10.54 -6.40
C ASN A 138 -7.64 -9.23 -7.04
N LEU A 139 -6.73 -8.27 -7.17
CA LEU A 139 -7.01 -6.93 -7.68
C LEU A 139 -7.67 -6.95 -9.08
N LYS A 140 -7.25 -7.84 -9.98
CA LYS A 140 -7.82 -7.92 -11.33
C LYS A 140 -9.24 -8.45 -11.32
N LYS A 141 -9.53 -9.50 -10.53
CA LYS A 141 -10.89 -10.02 -10.33
C LYS A 141 -11.82 -9.03 -9.64
N VAL A 142 -11.28 -8.22 -8.72
CA VAL A 142 -12.02 -7.10 -8.12
C VAL A 142 -12.36 -6.06 -9.19
N CYS A 143 -11.42 -5.70 -10.07
CA CYS A 143 -11.68 -4.79 -11.19
C CYS A 143 -12.77 -5.34 -12.14
N GLU A 144 -12.77 -6.64 -12.42
CA GLU A 144 -13.82 -7.33 -13.18
C GLU A 144 -15.19 -7.23 -12.47
N THR A 145 -15.23 -7.48 -11.16
CA THR A 145 -16.44 -7.39 -10.32
C THR A 145 -16.98 -5.97 -10.26
N CYS A 146 -16.08 -4.98 -10.26
CA CYS A 146 -16.41 -3.57 -10.33
C CYS A 146 -16.73 -3.10 -11.75
N GLU A 147 -16.93 -4.02 -12.71
CA GLU A 147 -17.31 -3.77 -14.11
C GLU A 147 -16.26 -2.95 -14.89
N MET A 148 -14.99 -2.96 -14.47
CA MET A 148 -13.88 -2.23 -15.10
C MET A 148 -12.63 -3.13 -15.22
N PRO A 149 -12.65 -4.18 -16.06
CA PRO A 149 -11.57 -5.19 -16.12
C PRO A 149 -10.21 -4.64 -16.62
N HIS A 150 -10.23 -3.51 -17.33
CA HIS A 150 -9.05 -2.81 -17.82
C HIS A 150 -8.94 -1.47 -17.09
N ALA A 151 -8.33 -1.50 -15.91
CA ALA A 151 -8.30 -0.37 -15.00
C ALA A 151 -6.91 -0.15 -14.40
N PHE A 152 -6.66 1.10 -14.02
CA PHE A 152 -5.69 1.44 -12.99
C PHE A 152 -6.38 1.36 -11.62
N VAL A 153 -5.79 0.57 -10.70
CA VAL A 153 -6.27 0.39 -9.33
C VAL A 153 -5.21 0.81 -8.33
N PHE A 154 -5.63 1.58 -7.33
CA PHE A 154 -4.80 1.99 -6.21
C PHE A 154 -5.60 2.09 -4.92
N GLY A 155 -4.94 2.04 -3.76
CA GLY A 155 -5.62 2.18 -2.47
C GLY A 155 -4.95 1.39 -1.36
N PRO A 156 -5.37 1.58 -0.11
CA PRO A 156 -4.89 0.82 1.04
C PRO A 156 -5.52 -0.59 1.15
N GLY A 157 -4.80 -1.51 1.78
CA GLY A 157 -5.29 -2.84 2.14
C GLY A 157 -4.28 -3.64 2.95
N ALA A 158 -4.56 -4.93 3.20
CA ALA A 158 -3.57 -5.85 3.76
C ALA A 158 -2.93 -6.69 2.64
N GLY A 159 -1.61 -6.78 2.65
CA GLY A 159 -0.82 -7.43 1.61
C GLY A 159 -0.87 -8.96 1.68
N PRO A 160 -0.53 -9.64 0.57
CA PRO A 160 -0.64 -11.09 0.44
C PRO A 160 0.42 -11.82 1.27
N PHE A 161 0.02 -12.43 2.40
CA PHE A 161 0.96 -13.13 3.28
C PHE A 161 1.74 -14.22 2.55
N GLU A 162 1.11 -14.97 1.63
CA GLU A 162 1.78 -16.06 0.89
C GLU A 162 2.91 -15.55 -0.02
N ALA A 163 2.76 -14.34 -0.59
CA ALA A 163 3.78 -13.78 -1.49
C ALA A 163 4.87 -13.02 -0.71
N VAL A 164 4.54 -12.48 0.46
CA VAL A 164 5.46 -11.67 1.28
C VAL A 164 6.18 -12.52 2.34
N GLY A 165 5.55 -13.60 2.81
CA GLY A 165 5.98 -14.39 3.96
C GLY A 165 5.63 -13.79 5.33
N HIS A 166 4.95 -12.64 5.34
CA HIS A 166 4.60 -11.85 6.52
C HIS A 166 3.26 -11.14 6.34
N SER A 167 2.60 -10.83 7.45
CA SER A 167 1.52 -9.85 7.47
C SER A 167 2.09 -8.50 7.05
N SER A 168 1.39 -7.83 6.14
CA SER A 168 1.89 -6.59 5.56
C SER A 168 0.77 -5.59 5.32
N GLU A 169 1.12 -4.32 5.44
CA GLU A 169 0.32 -3.23 4.90
C GLU A 169 0.54 -3.18 3.39
N LEU A 170 -0.53 -2.97 2.63
CA LEU A 170 -0.50 -2.85 1.17
C LEU A 170 -0.86 -1.44 0.74
N VAL A 171 -0.04 -0.85 -0.13
CA VAL A 171 -0.47 0.21 -1.05
C VAL A 171 -0.63 -0.43 -2.43
N ALA A 172 -1.88 -0.67 -2.81
CA ALA A 172 -2.21 -1.19 -4.12
C ALA A 172 -1.80 -0.19 -5.20
N ASN A 173 -1.18 -0.71 -6.24
CA ASN A 173 -0.70 0.02 -7.40
C ASN A 173 -0.55 -0.98 -8.55
N ALA A 174 -1.65 -1.18 -9.28
CA ALA A 174 -1.69 -2.08 -10.42
C ALA A 174 -2.43 -1.44 -11.59
N ASN A 175 -1.89 -1.63 -12.79
CA ASN A 175 -2.51 -1.24 -14.04
C ASN A 175 -2.81 -2.50 -14.84
N PHE A 176 -4.08 -2.70 -15.21
CA PHE A 176 -4.58 -3.83 -15.97
C PHE A 176 -5.05 -3.44 -17.38
N ILE A 177 -4.74 -2.22 -17.81
CA ILE A 177 -4.95 -1.77 -19.19
C ILE A 177 -3.99 -2.54 -20.10
N GLU A 178 -4.51 -3.13 -21.19
CA GLU A 178 -3.84 -4.17 -21.99
C GLU A 178 -2.39 -3.85 -22.37
N HIS A 179 -2.13 -2.65 -22.90
CA HIS A 179 -0.79 -2.24 -23.35
C HIS A 179 0.03 -1.52 -22.27
N GLU A 180 -0.48 -1.45 -21.05
CA GLU A 180 0.16 -0.79 -19.91
C GLU A 180 0.18 -1.68 -18.66
N TYR A 181 -0.03 -2.99 -18.85
CA TYR A 181 -0.18 -3.96 -17.77
C TYR A 181 1.07 -3.95 -16.88
N LYS A 182 0.88 -3.61 -15.59
CA LYS A 182 1.97 -3.60 -14.61
C LYS A 182 1.41 -3.66 -13.21
N VAL A 183 1.94 -4.57 -12.39
CA VAL A 183 1.67 -4.62 -10.95
C VAL A 183 2.94 -4.18 -10.24
N ALA A 184 2.80 -3.19 -9.36
CA ALA A 184 3.90 -2.66 -8.56
C ALA A 184 3.40 -2.29 -7.17
N ASN A 185 2.68 -3.21 -6.54
CA ASN A 185 2.13 -3.06 -5.20
C ASN A 185 3.27 -2.82 -4.21
N LYS A 186 3.10 -1.87 -3.30
CA LYS A 186 4.06 -1.66 -2.22
C LYS A 186 3.55 -2.35 -0.98
N VAL A 187 4.40 -3.15 -0.35
CA VAL A 187 4.08 -3.84 0.89
C VAL A 187 5.10 -3.50 1.97
N SER A 188 4.64 -3.36 3.21
CA SER A 188 5.52 -3.17 4.36
C SER A 188 5.14 -4.06 5.52
N TRP A 189 6.14 -4.62 6.19
CA TRP A 189 5.98 -5.53 7.32
C TRP A 189 7.01 -5.24 8.41
N VAL A 190 6.70 -5.68 9.63
CA VAL A 190 7.60 -5.54 10.79
C VAL A 190 8.77 -6.51 10.62
N VAL A 191 10.01 -6.04 10.83
CA VAL A 191 11.19 -6.92 10.74
C VAL A 191 11.22 -7.93 11.90
N PRO A 192 11.90 -9.09 11.76
CA PRO A 192 11.90 -10.13 12.80
C PRO A 192 12.34 -9.69 14.20
N SER A 193 13.15 -8.62 14.30
CA SER A 193 13.55 -8.05 15.60
C SER A 193 12.39 -7.38 16.36
N GLY A 194 11.27 -7.11 15.68
CA GLY A 194 10.11 -6.39 16.22
C GLY A 194 10.32 -4.89 16.44
N LYS A 195 11.51 -4.36 16.12
CA LYS A 195 11.93 -2.98 16.42
C LYS A 195 11.95 -2.04 15.21
N GLY A 196 11.49 -2.51 14.06
CA GLY A 196 11.47 -1.73 12.83
C GLY A 196 10.54 -2.36 11.80
N TYR A 197 10.62 -1.84 10.58
CA TYR A 197 9.84 -2.31 9.44
C TYR A 197 10.73 -2.31 8.20
N THR A 198 10.23 -2.95 7.15
CA THR A 198 10.83 -2.90 5.83
C THR A 198 9.72 -2.76 4.80
N MET A 199 10.07 -2.28 3.61
CA MET A 199 9.18 -2.15 2.47
C MET A 199 9.74 -2.92 1.27
N SER A 200 8.86 -3.46 0.43
CA SER A 200 9.21 -3.98 -0.88
C SER A 200 8.15 -3.62 -1.93
N THR A 201 8.53 -3.66 -3.20
CA THR A 201 7.58 -3.64 -4.31
C THR A 201 7.41 -5.07 -4.84
N ILE A 202 6.16 -5.51 -4.98
CA ILE A 202 5.81 -6.85 -5.47
C ILE A 202 4.93 -6.77 -6.72
N ASP A 203 4.97 -7.84 -7.52
CA ASP A 203 4.17 -8.03 -8.74
C ASP A 203 2.91 -8.90 -8.52
N SER A 204 2.71 -9.40 -7.29
CA SER A 204 1.48 -10.11 -6.93
C SER A 204 0.27 -9.17 -6.94
N SER A 205 -0.80 -9.60 -7.61
CA SER A 205 -2.12 -8.95 -7.58
C SER A 205 -2.99 -9.40 -6.42
N ASP A 206 -2.52 -10.37 -5.63
CA ASP A 206 -3.30 -10.90 -4.52
C ASP A 206 -3.19 -10.00 -3.28
N PHE A 207 -4.21 -10.05 -2.44
CA PHE A 207 -4.27 -9.39 -1.15
C PHE A 207 -5.22 -10.16 -0.23
N GLU A 208 -5.25 -9.84 1.06
CA GLU A 208 -6.07 -10.56 2.04
C GLU A 208 -6.76 -9.59 3.00
N ILE A 209 -7.65 -10.12 3.84
CA ILE A 209 -8.41 -9.43 4.89
C ILE A 209 -9.33 -8.33 4.36
N THR A 210 -8.76 -7.21 3.89
CA THR A 210 -9.49 -6.03 3.44
C THR A 210 -8.68 -5.18 2.47
N ALA A 211 -9.38 -4.47 1.58
CA ALA A 211 -8.82 -3.35 0.83
C ALA A 211 -9.92 -2.33 0.49
N ASN A 212 -9.53 -1.06 0.42
CA ASN A 212 -10.37 0.03 -0.06
C ASN A 212 -9.73 0.57 -1.32
N LEU A 213 -10.27 0.22 -2.48
CA LEU A 213 -9.58 0.38 -3.76
C LEU A 213 -10.29 1.38 -4.65
N ALA A 214 -9.56 2.38 -5.12
CA ALA A 214 -9.95 3.27 -6.19
C ALA A 214 -9.66 2.59 -7.54
N ILE A 215 -10.66 2.53 -8.42
CA ILE A 215 -10.59 1.85 -9.73
C ILE A 215 -10.95 2.87 -10.80
N SER A 216 -10.00 3.13 -11.69
CA SER A 216 -10.05 4.20 -12.68
C SER A 216 -9.71 3.68 -14.08
N ASP A 217 -10.21 4.36 -15.11
CA ASP A 217 -9.83 4.09 -16.51
C ASP A 217 -8.36 4.44 -16.82
N GLY A 218 -7.63 5.00 -15.85
CA GLY A 218 -6.21 5.35 -15.95
C GLY A 218 -5.90 6.56 -16.85
N CYS A 219 -6.93 7.22 -17.41
CA CYS A 219 -6.75 8.31 -18.36
C CYS A 219 -6.11 9.54 -17.70
N PRO A 220 -5.01 10.09 -18.27
CA PRO A 220 -4.41 11.31 -17.76
C PRO A 220 -5.23 12.55 -18.10
N GLY A 221 -4.92 13.68 -17.46
CA GLY A 221 -5.43 14.99 -17.84
C GLY A 221 -6.92 15.24 -17.57
N ARG A 222 -7.59 14.37 -16.80
CA ARG A 222 -8.96 14.65 -16.32
C ARG A 222 -8.93 15.66 -15.18
N LYS A 223 -10.01 16.44 -15.04
CA LYS A 223 -10.10 17.41 -13.94
C LYS A 223 -10.25 16.69 -12.61
N VAL A 224 -9.44 17.11 -11.63
CA VAL A 224 -9.42 16.61 -10.25
C VAL A 224 -9.31 17.79 -9.28
N LEU A 225 -9.64 17.55 -8.02
CA LEU A 225 -9.37 18.51 -6.95
C LEU A 225 -7.92 18.39 -6.50
N ARG A 226 -7.15 19.47 -6.65
CA ARG A 226 -5.87 19.64 -5.97
C ARG A 226 -6.12 20.31 -4.64
N ILE A 227 -5.91 19.58 -3.54
CA ILE A 227 -6.10 20.07 -2.17
C ILE A 227 -4.73 20.23 -1.52
N ARG A 228 -4.30 21.47 -1.30
CA ARG A 228 -3.08 21.80 -0.57
C ARG A 228 -3.41 22.25 0.83
N ALA A 229 -2.73 21.68 1.82
CA ALA A 229 -2.92 22.02 3.21
C ALA A 229 -1.60 22.06 3.96
N ALA A 230 -1.35 23.12 4.72
CA ALA A 230 -0.15 23.25 5.52
C ALA A 230 -0.44 23.88 6.88
N LYS A 231 0.47 23.61 7.82
CA LYS A 231 0.41 24.09 9.21
C LYS A 231 -0.90 23.69 9.89
N ARG A 232 -1.03 22.42 10.28
CA ARG A 232 -2.20 21.93 11.00
C ARG A 232 -2.33 22.68 12.32
N ASN A 233 -3.46 23.38 12.52
CA ASN A 233 -3.77 24.16 13.71
C ASN A 233 -5.04 23.67 14.42
N GLY A 234 -5.70 22.64 13.91
CA GLY A 234 -6.80 21.92 14.55
C GLY A 234 -6.47 20.47 14.85
N GLU A 235 -7.49 19.74 15.31
CA GLU A 235 -7.35 18.35 15.77
C GLU A 235 -7.38 17.33 14.62
N MET A 236 -8.11 17.64 13.55
CA MET A 236 -8.35 16.67 12.47
C MET A 236 -7.11 16.48 11.61
N ASN A 237 -6.83 15.23 11.27
CA ASN A 237 -5.81 14.88 10.30
C ASN A 237 -6.26 15.29 8.86
N TYR A 238 -5.36 15.19 7.86
CA TYR A 238 -5.67 15.64 6.48
C TYR A 238 -6.86 14.89 5.82
N PRO A 239 -6.88 13.55 5.67
CA PRO A 239 -8.04 12.86 5.12
C PRO A 239 -9.30 12.95 6.01
N GLU A 240 -9.16 12.98 7.33
CA GLU A 240 -10.27 13.15 8.27
C GLU A 240 -10.97 14.50 8.07
N ALA A 241 -10.22 15.59 7.89
CA ALA A 241 -10.80 16.90 7.63
C ALA A 241 -11.65 16.90 6.34
N ILE A 242 -11.22 16.17 5.31
CA ILE A 242 -11.99 15.97 4.08
C ILE A 242 -13.25 15.13 4.38
N GLN A 243 -13.09 13.99 5.07
CA GLN A 243 -14.17 13.08 5.46
C GLN A 243 -15.29 13.81 6.21
N LYS A 244 -14.92 14.56 7.25
CA LYS A 244 -15.85 15.30 8.11
C LYS A 244 -16.55 16.43 7.37
N ALA A 245 -15.85 17.12 6.47
CA ALA A 245 -16.45 18.15 5.63
C ALA A 245 -17.56 17.58 4.74
N LEU A 246 -17.29 16.44 4.10
CA LEU A 246 -18.28 15.75 3.26
C LEU A 246 -19.47 15.27 4.10
N GLY A 247 -19.21 14.59 5.21
CA GLY A 247 -20.28 14.08 6.10
C GLY A 247 -21.17 15.18 6.65
N ALA A 248 -20.59 16.31 7.08
CA ALA A 248 -21.33 17.45 7.60
C ALA A 248 -22.22 18.13 6.53
N HIS A 249 -21.76 18.18 5.28
CA HIS A 249 -22.51 18.83 4.21
C HIS A 249 -23.58 17.93 3.58
N TYR A 250 -23.26 16.66 3.32
CA TYR A 250 -24.14 15.74 2.60
C TYR A 250 -25.08 14.93 3.51
N GLY A 251 -24.86 14.94 4.83
CA GLY A 251 -25.70 14.22 5.79
C GLY A 251 -25.74 12.73 5.46
N ASP A 252 -26.94 12.20 5.25
CA ASP A 252 -27.17 10.79 4.90
C ASP A 252 -26.87 10.46 3.44
N THR A 253 -26.64 11.47 2.58
CA THR A 253 -26.28 11.22 1.18
C THR A 253 -24.82 10.80 1.10
N LEU A 254 -24.58 9.57 0.64
CA LEU A 254 -23.23 9.04 0.49
C LEU A 254 -22.50 9.72 -0.68
N VAL A 255 -21.40 10.38 -0.35
CA VAL A 255 -20.41 10.93 -1.28
C VAL A 255 -19.07 10.33 -0.91
N SER A 256 -18.34 9.85 -1.91
CA SER A 256 -17.03 9.22 -1.68
C SER A 256 -15.99 9.82 -2.59
N LEU A 257 -14.79 10.02 -2.06
CA LEU A 257 -13.62 10.47 -2.80
C LEU A 257 -12.53 9.41 -2.70
N ALA A 258 -11.71 9.31 -3.73
CA ALA A 258 -10.41 8.68 -3.61
C ALA A 258 -9.35 9.50 -4.32
N GLY A 259 -8.11 9.35 -3.89
CA GLY A 259 -7.03 10.14 -4.40
C GLY A 259 -5.67 9.71 -3.92
N LEU A 260 -4.67 10.39 -4.46
CA LEU A 260 -3.28 10.28 -4.06
C LEU A 260 -2.83 11.60 -3.47
N PHE A 261 -2.11 11.57 -2.36
CA PHE A 261 -1.54 12.78 -1.79
C PHE A 261 -0.12 12.56 -1.31
N VAL A 262 0.61 13.65 -1.20
CA VAL A 262 2.02 13.66 -0.79
C VAL A 262 2.12 14.47 0.48
N LEU A 263 2.71 13.87 1.51
CA LEU A 263 3.30 14.62 2.61
C LEU A 263 4.62 15.21 2.09
N GLN A 264 4.64 16.50 1.77
CA GLN A 264 5.82 17.18 1.24
C GLN A 264 6.82 17.53 2.33
N LYS A 265 6.33 17.89 3.53
CA LYS A 265 7.14 18.22 4.70
C LYS A 265 6.50 17.72 5.98
N GLY A 266 7.35 17.47 6.97
CA GLY A 266 6.94 17.04 8.30
C GLY A 266 7.11 15.54 8.52
N LYS A 267 6.52 15.07 9.62
CA LYS A 267 6.53 13.67 10.05
C LYS A 267 5.11 13.20 10.27
N VAL A 268 4.90 11.89 10.15
CA VAL A 268 3.62 11.23 10.40
C VAL A 268 3.79 10.05 11.32
N ARG A 269 2.77 9.81 12.14
CA ARG A 269 2.60 8.56 12.85
C ARG A 269 1.90 7.58 11.92
N MET A 270 2.55 6.46 11.65
CA MET A 270 2.00 5.36 10.87
C MET A 270 2.11 4.07 11.67
N HIS A 271 1.34 3.04 11.29
CA HIS A 271 1.55 1.71 11.82
C HIS A 271 1.86 0.69 10.73
N VAL A 272 2.56 -0.37 11.13
CA VAL A 272 2.76 -1.58 10.35
C VAL A 272 2.34 -2.75 11.21
N LEU A 273 1.47 -3.59 10.67
CA LEU A 273 0.93 -4.75 11.38
C LEU A 273 1.99 -5.85 11.53
N PRO A 274 2.19 -6.41 12.75
CA PRO A 274 2.97 -7.64 12.91
C PRO A 274 2.25 -8.87 12.36
N ASP A 275 2.99 -9.97 12.22
CA ASP A 275 2.47 -11.28 11.78
C ASP A 275 1.35 -11.78 12.66
N TYR A 276 0.16 -11.90 12.05
CA TYR A 276 -1.08 -12.31 12.72
C TYR A 276 -0.86 -13.54 13.60
N PRO A 277 -1.39 -13.56 14.83
CA PRO A 277 -1.26 -14.74 15.68
C PRO A 277 -1.94 -15.94 15.02
N GLU A 278 -1.27 -17.10 15.01
CA GLU A 278 -1.79 -18.35 14.41
C GLU A 278 -3.11 -18.85 15.03
N SER A 279 -3.44 -18.40 16.25
CA SER A 279 -4.64 -18.82 16.96
C SER A 279 -5.84 -17.90 16.70
N PRO A 280 -7.04 -18.45 16.43
CA PRO A 280 -8.26 -17.63 16.36
C PRO A 280 -8.45 -16.88 17.68
N ARG A 281 -8.82 -15.59 17.55
CA ARG A 281 -9.08 -14.68 18.68
C ARG A 281 -9.94 -15.39 19.73
N LYS A 282 -9.49 -15.41 20.98
CA LYS A 282 -10.38 -15.81 22.07
C LYS A 282 -11.46 -14.73 22.21
N ALA A 283 -12.71 -15.15 22.47
CA ALA A 283 -13.86 -14.24 22.50
C ALA A 283 -13.75 -13.13 23.58
N ASP A 284 -12.79 -13.26 24.51
CA ASP A 284 -12.53 -12.37 25.64
C ASP A 284 -11.35 -11.39 25.45
N GLU A 285 -10.61 -11.44 24.34
CA GLU A 285 -9.54 -10.48 24.05
C GLU A 285 -10.12 -9.08 23.81
N LYS A 286 -9.69 -8.09 24.61
CA LYS A 286 -10.26 -6.74 24.60
C LYS A 286 -9.76 -5.95 23.39
N LYS A 287 -10.52 -4.94 22.97
CA LYS A 287 -10.14 -4.02 21.87
C LYS A 287 -8.80 -3.31 22.15
N ASP A 288 -8.49 -3.06 23.42
CA ASP A 288 -7.26 -2.39 23.87
C ASP A 288 -5.99 -3.24 23.66
N ASP A 289 -6.11 -4.57 23.62
CA ASP A 289 -4.96 -5.46 23.37
C ASP A 289 -4.47 -5.34 21.91
N TRP A 290 -5.38 -5.02 20.97
CA TRP A 290 -5.06 -4.84 19.55
C TRP A 290 -4.27 -3.55 19.27
N LEU A 291 -4.57 -2.48 20.01
CA LEU A 291 -3.81 -1.22 19.96
C LEU A 291 -2.36 -1.41 20.45
N GLN A 292 -2.13 -2.33 21.40
CA GLN A 292 -0.79 -2.69 21.86
C GLN A 292 -0.05 -3.62 20.89
N TYR A 293 -0.80 -4.33 20.05
CA TYR A 293 -0.27 -5.23 19.03
C TYR A 293 0.24 -4.46 17.80
N MET A 294 -0.43 -3.38 17.39
CA MET A 294 0.04 -2.50 16.32
C MET A 294 1.42 -1.91 16.64
N ARG A 295 2.35 -1.94 15.66
CA ARG A 295 3.65 -1.28 15.78
C ARG A 295 3.57 0.08 15.11
N TYR A 296 3.64 1.12 15.93
CA TYR A 296 3.63 2.50 15.48
C TYR A 296 5.04 3.00 15.26
N PHE A 297 5.21 3.77 14.20
CA PHE A 297 6.45 4.41 13.81
C PHE A 297 6.18 5.87 13.48
N GLU A 298 7.17 6.70 13.76
CA GLU A 298 7.24 8.04 13.20
C GLU A 298 8.04 7.96 11.90
N MET A 299 7.44 8.44 10.81
CA MET A 299 7.97 8.35 9.45
C MET A 299 8.12 9.77 8.88
N ASP A 300 9.09 9.96 8.01
CA ASP A 300 9.54 11.26 7.52
C ASP A 300 9.06 11.54 6.09
N ALA A 301 8.68 12.79 5.81
CA ALA A 301 8.46 13.24 4.45
C ALA A 301 9.73 13.12 3.57
N PRO A 302 9.61 12.91 2.25
CA PRO A 302 8.37 12.84 1.49
C PRO A 302 7.73 11.44 1.43
N ILE A 303 6.42 11.36 1.68
CA ILE A 303 5.65 10.10 1.61
C ILE A 303 4.45 10.30 0.70
N VAL A 304 4.23 9.35 -0.22
CA VAL A 304 3.05 9.25 -1.08
C VAL A 304 2.00 8.38 -0.40
N PHE A 305 0.75 8.83 -0.40
CA PHE A 305 -0.37 8.13 0.20
C PHE A 305 -1.45 7.86 -0.83
N ALA A 306 -2.05 6.66 -0.74
CA ALA A 306 -3.28 6.31 -1.41
C ALA A 306 -4.42 6.31 -0.40
N SER A 307 -5.50 7.04 -0.70
CA SER A 307 -6.58 7.30 0.24
C SER A 307 -7.96 7.09 -0.38
N VAL A 308 -8.84 6.47 0.38
CA VAL A 308 -10.28 6.33 0.10
C VAL A 308 -11.05 6.90 1.27
N VAL A 309 -12.04 7.74 0.97
CA VAL A 309 -12.84 8.46 1.96
C VAL A 309 -14.32 8.37 1.60
N HIS A 310 -15.16 8.02 2.57
CA HIS A 310 -16.61 8.05 2.47
C HIS A 310 -17.18 9.08 3.45
N SER A 311 -18.16 9.88 3.01
CA SER A 311 -18.82 10.89 3.86
C SER A 311 -19.48 10.27 5.10
N ASN A 312 -19.99 9.05 4.97
CA ASN A 312 -20.67 8.29 6.02
C ASN A 312 -20.73 6.78 5.67
N ASP A 313 -21.41 6.00 6.51
CA ASP A 313 -21.85 4.62 6.22
C ASP A 313 -23.35 4.46 6.58
N VAL A 314 -24.17 5.39 6.07
CA VAL A 314 -25.63 5.35 6.30
C VAL A 314 -26.22 4.32 5.35
N GLY A 315 -26.41 3.11 5.87
CA GLY A 315 -26.90 1.96 5.10
C GLY A 315 -26.43 0.60 5.63
N GLY A 316 -25.48 0.59 6.57
CA GLY A 316 -25.02 -0.64 7.20
C GLY A 316 -24.15 -1.51 6.28
N TYR A 317 -23.49 -0.89 5.29
CA TYR A 317 -22.59 -1.56 4.36
C TYR A 317 -21.20 -1.79 4.98
N LYS A 318 -20.98 -1.29 6.20
CA LYS A 318 -19.73 -1.41 6.95
C LYS A 318 -18.56 -0.81 6.18
N LEU A 319 -18.80 0.35 5.57
CA LEU A 319 -17.76 1.07 4.83
C LEU A 319 -16.71 1.60 5.78
N ARG A 320 -15.44 1.48 5.41
CA ARG A 320 -14.35 2.10 6.17
C ARG A 320 -14.24 3.57 5.76
N VAL A 321 -14.90 4.45 6.52
CA VAL A 321 -15.12 5.87 6.14
C VAL A 321 -13.84 6.67 5.83
N GLU A 322 -12.69 6.22 6.33
CA GLU A 322 -11.38 6.71 5.93
C GLU A 322 -10.40 5.53 5.94
N HIS A 323 -9.64 5.37 4.87
CA HIS A 323 -8.50 4.45 4.83
C HIS A 323 -7.38 5.05 4.00
N THR A 324 -6.17 5.09 4.57
CA THR A 324 -5.01 5.69 3.93
C THR A 324 -3.75 4.92 4.27
N HIS A 325 -3.05 4.41 3.25
CA HIS A 325 -1.72 3.80 3.38
C HIS A 325 -0.72 4.62 2.56
N GLY A 326 0.55 4.62 2.96
CA GLY A 326 1.60 5.37 2.26
C GLY A 326 2.87 4.56 2.04
N TYR A 327 3.71 5.07 1.15
CA TYR A 327 5.04 4.59 0.82
C TYR A 327 5.95 5.76 0.41
N SER A 328 7.26 5.54 0.45
CA SER A 328 8.28 6.52 0.05
C SER A 328 9.43 5.84 -0.68
N GLU A 329 10.24 6.62 -1.39
CA GLU A 329 11.45 6.11 -2.05
C GLU A 329 12.56 5.74 -1.05
N HIS A 330 12.50 6.24 0.19
CA HIS A 330 13.47 5.94 1.25
C HIS A 330 13.04 4.79 2.18
N GLY A 331 11.91 4.12 1.88
CA GLY A 331 11.52 2.87 2.56
C GLY A 331 10.46 3.00 3.65
N ASP A 332 10.01 4.22 3.98
CA ASP A 332 8.90 4.46 4.90
C ASP A 332 7.58 4.04 4.23
N SER A 333 6.81 3.18 4.90
CA SER A 333 5.53 2.66 4.40
C SER A 333 4.66 2.09 5.52
N GLY A 334 3.34 2.16 5.34
CA GLY A 334 2.38 1.58 6.27
C GLY A 334 1.02 2.30 6.27
N HIS A 335 0.30 2.18 7.37
CA HIS A 335 -1.02 2.77 7.55
C HIS A 335 -0.95 4.13 8.26
N TYR A 336 -1.49 5.17 7.63
CA TYR A 336 -1.48 6.54 8.13
C TYR A 336 -2.42 6.75 9.32
N HIS A 337 -1.99 7.53 10.31
CA HIS A 337 -2.85 8.02 11.41
C HIS A 337 -2.96 9.54 11.42
N ILE A 338 -1.84 10.25 11.56
CA ILE A 338 -1.81 11.71 11.69
C ILE A 338 -0.38 12.23 11.54
N ASP A 339 -0.19 13.49 11.13
CA ASP A 339 1.10 14.16 11.30
C ASP A 339 1.48 14.39 12.77
N THR A 340 2.77 14.31 13.06
CA THR A 340 3.36 14.59 14.38
C THR A 340 4.11 15.92 14.43
N THR A 341 4.22 16.62 13.29
CA THR A 341 4.83 17.95 13.19
C THR A 341 3.82 18.99 12.65
N PRO A 342 2.73 19.28 13.37
CA PRO A 342 1.61 20.09 12.88
C PRO A 342 2.04 21.47 12.35
N ASN A 343 3.01 22.11 13.00
CA ASN A 343 3.46 23.47 12.63
C ASN A 343 4.24 23.55 11.32
N THR A 344 4.76 22.43 10.82
CA THR A 344 5.61 22.37 9.61
C THR A 344 5.09 21.43 8.55
N VAL A 345 3.97 20.75 8.82
CA VAL A 345 3.39 19.78 7.88
C VAL A 345 2.90 20.48 6.62
N GLU A 346 3.18 19.88 5.47
CA GLU A 346 2.70 20.33 4.15
C GLU A 346 2.18 19.12 3.37
N TYR A 347 0.93 19.20 2.93
CA TYR A 347 0.23 18.18 2.14
C TYR A 347 -0.17 18.74 0.78
N GLU A 348 -0.08 17.90 -0.25
CA GLU A 348 -0.68 18.15 -1.56
C GLU A 348 -1.32 16.87 -2.10
N GLY A 349 -2.64 16.92 -2.31
CA GLY A 349 -3.41 15.77 -2.78
C GLY A 349 -4.24 16.04 -4.01
N TYR A 350 -4.50 14.98 -4.77
CA TYR A 350 -5.29 14.96 -5.99
C TYR A 350 -6.43 13.96 -5.83
N PHE A 351 -7.66 14.45 -5.74
CA PHE A 351 -8.85 13.66 -5.43
C PHE A 351 -9.93 13.79 -6.49
N SER A 352 -10.65 12.69 -6.72
CA SER A 352 -11.83 12.65 -7.58
C SER A 352 -13.01 12.03 -6.84
N PRO A 353 -14.25 12.49 -7.10
CA PRO A 353 -15.44 11.81 -6.60
C PRO A 353 -15.67 10.49 -7.32
N ALA A 354 -16.12 9.49 -6.58
CA ALA A 354 -16.50 8.20 -7.11
C ALA A 354 -17.99 8.18 -7.51
N ASN A 355 -18.29 7.45 -8.57
CA ASN A 355 -19.66 7.24 -9.06
C ASN A 355 -20.36 6.07 -8.39
N ILE A 356 -19.59 5.03 -8.04
CA ILE A 356 -20.12 3.76 -7.55
C ILE A 356 -19.20 3.21 -6.46
N VAL A 357 -19.79 2.67 -5.39
CA VAL A 357 -19.12 1.78 -4.44
C VAL A 357 -19.61 0.36 -4.64
N TYR A 358 -18.67 -0.58 -4.76
CA TYR A 358 -18.93 -2.01 -4.79
C TYR A 358 -18.49 -2.60 -3.45
N ARG A 359 -19.44 -3.17 -2.72
CA ARG A 359 -19.17 -3.90 -1.47
C ARG A 359 -18.95 -5.37 -1.81
N ILE A 360 -17.72 -5.86 -1.62
CA ILE A 360 -17.30 -7.22 -1.96
C ILE A 360 -16.93 -7.96 -0.67
N ASP A 361 -17.55 -9.11 -0.43
CA ASP A 361 -17.41 -9.94 0.77
C ASP A 361 -17.55 -9.15 2.09
N MET A 362 -18.74 -8.59 2.32
CA MET A 362 -19.09 -7.90 3.55
C MET A 362 -19.04 -8.84 4.76
N VAL A 363 -18.33 -8.40 5.81
CA VAL A 363 -18.09 -9.17 7.05
C VAL A 363 -18.38 -8.41 8.31
#